data_AF-A0A7J7N7X4-F1
#
_entry.id   AF-A0A7J7N7X4-F1
#
_cell.length_a   1.000
_cell.length_b   1.000
_cell.length_c   1.000
_cell.angle_alpha   90.00
_cell.angle_beta   90.00
_cell.angle_gamma   90.00
#
_symmetry.space_group_name_H-M   'P 1'
#
loop_
_entity.id
_entity.type
_entity.pdbx_description
1 polymer ?
#
loop_
_entity_poly.entity_id
_entity_poly.type
_entity_poly.pdbx_seq_one_letter_code
_entity_poly.pdbx_strand_id
1 'polypeptide(L)'
;MKKHLPDLFEEQPDLLHGLVTQLSPSIIIFEGVPAYRCIQNPWEFILSFPRAYHSGFNCGFNCADTVNVAPLDWLPYGKNGIREQARKTTISHDKLLLGAARKAVKAQWEIYLLRKDTLDNIRWKGVCGKDDILTNELKSASHIWIPYFLKAYNGLVALPILG
;
A
#
# COMPACT_ATOMS: atom_id res chain seq x y z
N MET A 1 11.04 -18.51 -9.20
CA MET A 1 10.41 -19.56 -8.36
C MET A 1 9.59 -20.54 -9.19
N LYS A 2 8.50 -20.15 -9.89
CA LYS A 2 7.71 -21.06 -10.74
C LYS A 2 8.54 -21.97 -11.66
N LYS A 3 9.55 -21.41 -12.33
CA LYS A 3 10.48 -22.15 -13.20
C LYS A 3 11.27 -23.26 -12.48
N HIS A 4 11.68 -23.03 -11.24
CA HIS A 4 12.58 -23.94 -10.50
C HIS A 4 11.84 -24.91 -9.59
N LEU A 5 10.58 -24.62 -9.28
CA LEU A 5 9.76 -25.40 -8.34
C LEU A 5 8.38 -25.70 -8.98
N PRO A 6 8.32 -26.22 -10.22
CA PRO A 6 7.05 -26.35 -10.95
C PRO A 6 6.02 -27.19 -10.19
N ASP A 7 6.42 -28.37 -9.72
CA ASP A 7 5.54 -29.31 -9.00
C ASP A 7 4.90 -28.68 -7.76
N LEU A 8 5.68 -27.91 -6.97
CA LEU A 8 5.17 -27.21 -5.79
C LEU A 8 4.15 -26.11 -6.14
N PHE A 9 4.28 -25.47 -7.30
CA PHE A 9 3.30 -24.49 -7.79
C PHE A 9 2.08 -25.15 -8.43
N GLU A 10 2.20 -26.39 -8.93
CA GLU A 10 1.05 -27.18 -9.38
C GLU A 10 0.21 -27.65 -8.19
N GLU A 11 0.86 -28.17 -7.14
CA GLU A 11 0.20 -28.57 -5.90
C GLU A 11 -0.40 -27.37 -5.16
N GLN A 12 0.36 -26.28 -5.06
CA GLN A 12 -0.06 -25.07 -4.38
C GLN A 12 0.19 -23.84 -5.26
N PRO A 13 -0.79 -23.42 -6.08
CA PRO A 13 -0.66 -22.24 -6.95
C PRO A 13 -0.34 -20.93 -6.20
N ASP A 14 -0.68 -20.90 -4.91
CA ASP A 14 -0.51 -19.76 -4.00
C ASP A 14 0.76 -19.85 -3.12
N LEU A 15 1.72 -20.71 -3.48
CA LEU A 15 2.90 -21.07 -2.70
C LEU A 15 3.70 -19.86 -2.16
N LEU A 16 3.83 -18.79 -2.97
CA LEU A 16 4.59 -17.59 -2.61
C LEU A 16 4.10 -16.92 -1.32
N HIS A 17 2.83 -17.11 -0.98
CA HIS A 17 2.23 -16.47 0.18
C HIS A 17 2.15 -17.39 1.40
N GLY A 18 2.51 -18.67 1.25
CA GLY A 18 2.61 -19.60 2.37
C GLY A 18 3.81 -19.32 3.28
N LEU A 19 4.81 -18.56 2.79
CA LEU A 19 6.05 -18.23 3.52
C LEU A 19 6.86 -19.47 3.97
N VAL A 20 6.64 -20.62 3.32
CA VAL A 20 7.27 -21.91 3.66
C VAL A 20 8.41 -22.30 2.72
N THR A 21 8.65 -21.52 1.66
CA THR A 21 9.58 -21.88 0.60
C THR A 21 10.76 -20.92 0.56
N GLN A 22 11.98 -21.48 0.59
CA GLN A 22 13.20 -20.72 0.43
C GLN A 22 13.94 -21.15 -0.84
N LEU A 23 14.44 -20.19 -1.61
CA LEU A 23 15.25 -20.42 -2.80
C LEU A 23 16.64 -19.81 -2.58
N SER A 24 17.69 -20.52 -2.97
CA SER A 24 19.06 -20.02 -2.83
C SER A 24 19.26 -18.72 -3.62
N PRO A 25 19.86 -17.68 -3.03
CA PRO A 25 20.20 -16.44 -3.74
C PRO A 25 21.04 -16.69 -5.01
N SER A 26 21.88 -17.72 -5.02
CA SER A 26 22.69 -18.08 -6.20
C SER A 26 21.81 -18.44 -7.40
N ILE A 27 20.68 -19.10 -7.18
CA ILE A 27 19.72 -19.45 -8.24
C ILE A 27 19.02 -18.18 -8.74
N ILE A 28 18.61 -17.30 -7.82
CA ILE A 28 17.93 -16.03 -8.14
C ILE A 28 18.84 -15.14 -9.00
N ILE A 29 20.11 -15.01 -8.62
CA ILE A 29 21.12 -14.23 -9.35
C ILE A 29 21.41 -14.86 -10.71
N PHE A 30 21.52 -16.19 -10.78
CA PHE A 30 21.75 -16.90 -12.04
C PHE A 30 20.62 -16.66 -13.07
N GLU A 31 19.37 -16.55 -12.61
CA GLU A 31 18.21 -16.19 -13.45
C GLU A 31 18.11 -14.68 -13.77
N GLY A 32 19.11 -13.89 -13.38
CA GLY A 32 19.18 -12.45 -13.67
C GLY A 32 18.32 -11.58 -12.76
N VAL A 33 17.79 -12.11 -11.66
CA VAL A 33 17.02 -11.32 -10.68
C VAL A 33 18.00 -10.66 -9.69
N PRO A 34 17.97 -9.32 -9.53
CA PRO A 34 18.85 -8.62 -8.59
C PRO A 34 18.58 -9.08 -7.15
N ALA A 35 19.63 -9.50 -6.45
CA ALA A 35 19.58 -9.88 -5.04
C ALA A 35 20.64 -9.10 -4.26
N TYR A 36 20.26 -8.64 -3.08
CA TYR A 36 21.12 -7.87 -2.18
C TYR A 36 21.18 -8.55 -0.82
N ARG A 37 22.33 -8.41 -0.14
CA ARG A 37 22.55 -8.96 1.20
C ARG A 37 22.65 -7.84 2.21
N CYS A 38 21.98 -8.00 3.35
CA CYS A 38 22.12 -7.18 4.54
C CYS A 38 22.44 -8.09 5.75
N ILE A 39 23.20 -7.58 6.71
CA ILE A 39 23.47 -8.24 7.99
C ILE A 39 22.97 -7.26 9.07
N GLN A 40 21.99 -7.69 9.86
CA GLN A 40 21.46 -6.91 10.97
C GLN A 40 22.14 -7.33 12.27
N ASN A 41 22.79 -6.38 12.93
CA ASN A 41 23.33 -6.53 14.27
C ASN A 41 22.32 -5.99 15.31
N PRO A 42 22.54 -6.28 16.61
CA PRO A 42 21.70 -5.71 17.67
C PRO A 42 21.62 -4.18 17.56
N TRP A 43 20.41 -3.65 17.77
CA TRP A 43 20.09 -2.21 17.72
C TRP A 43 20.10 -1.57 16.32
N GLU A 44 20.22 -2.36 15.25
CA GLU A 44 20.09 -1.88 13.89
C GLU A 44 18.67 -2.08 13.34
N PHE A 45 18.26 -1.22 12.41
CA PHE A 45 17.00 -1.32 11.69
C PHE A 45 17.23 -1.86 10.27
N ILE A 46 16.33 -2.73 9.81
CA ILE A 46 16.17 -3.06 8.39
C ILE A 46 14.86 -2.44 7.91
N LEU A 47 14.93 -1.72 6.79
CA LEU A 47 13.74 -1.19 6.10
C LEU A 47 13.46 -2.01 4.83
N SER A 48 12.27 -2.61 4.76
CA SER A 48 11.78 -3.30 3.56
C SER A 48 10.81 -2.40 2.79
N PHE A 49 11.11 -2.17 1.52
CA PHE A 49 10.30 -1.31 0.65
C PHE A 49 9.06 -2.05 0.08
N PRO A 50 8.03 -1.32 -0.37
CA PRO A 50 6.86 -1.92 -0.99
C PRO A 50 7.24 -2.83 -2.17
N ARG A 51 6.62 -4.02 -2.26
CA ARG A 51 6.89 -5.06 -3.26
C ARG A 51 8.33 -5.62 -3.26
N ALA A 52 9.16 -5.32 -2.25
CA ALA A 52 10.47 -5.94 -2.10
C ALA A 52 10.36 -7.29 -1.38
N TYR A 53 10.60 -8.38 -2.11
CA TYR A 53 10.75 -9.71 -1.51
C TYR A 53 12.01 -9.76 -0.66
N HIS A 54 11.90 -10.37 0.52
CA HIS A 54 13.02 -10.58 1.43
C HIS A 54 12.92 -11.97 2.08
N SER A 55 14.07 -12.53 2.42
CA SER A 55 14.23 -13.79 3.13
C SER A 55 15.51 -13.73 3.95
N GLY A 56 15.58 -14.47 5.05
CA GLY A 56 16.76 -14.47 5.91
C GLY A 56 16.74 -15.61 6.92
N PHE A 57 17.78 -15.68 7.73
CA PHE A 57 17.93 -16.64 8.82
C PHE A 57 18.70 -15.99 9.97
N ASN A 58 18.59 -16.57 11.17
CA ASN A 58 19.29 -16.09 12.35
C ASN A 58 20.61 -16.86 12.55
N CYS A 59 21.67 -16.14 12.93
CA CYS A 59 22.98 -16.76 13.23
C CYS A 59 23.07 -17.33 14.66
N GLY A 60 22.01 -17.23 15.45
CA GLY A 60 21.97 -17.65 16.85
C GLY A 60 20.68 -17.18 17.53
N PHE A 61 20.61 -17.30 18.85
CA PHE A 61 19.48 -16.79 19.63
C PHE A 61 19.40 -15.26 19.54
N ASN A 62 18.22 -14.74 19.19
CA ASN A 62 17.95 -13.31 19.15
C ASN A 62 16.47 -13.00 19.42
N CYS A 63 16.16 -11.71 19.50
CA CYS A 63 14.81 -11.17 19.57
C CYS A 63 14.71 -9.99 18.60
N ALA A 64 13.67 -9.96 17.78
CA ALA A 64 13.40 -8.89 16.84
C ALA A 64 11.91 -8.55 16.87
N ASP A 65 11.59 -7.28 16.62
CA ASP A 65 10.22 -6.80 16.45
C ASP A 65 10.07 -6.18 15.05
N THR A 66 8.86 -6.17 14.50
CA THR A 66 8.59 -5.68 13.15
C THR A 66 7.23 -5.02 13.06
N VAL A 67 7.19 -3.88 12.37
CA VAL A 67 5.96 -3.11 12.15
C VAL A 67 5.86 -2.69 10.68
N ASN A 68 4.62 -2.63 10.18
CA ASN A 68 4.32 -2.08 8.87
C ASN A 68 4.04 -0.57 8.96
N VAL A 69 4.61 0.21 8.05
CA VAL A 69 4.36 1.64 7.90
C VAL A 69 3.85 1.96 6.49
N ALA A 70 2.93 2.92 6.40
CA ALA A 70 2.30 3.32 5.13
C ALA A 70 2.40 4.84 4.93
N PRO A 71 3.57 5.36 4.51
CA PRO A 71 3.70 6.76 4.08
C PRO A 71 2.85 7.03 2.81
N LEU A 72 2.69 8.30 2.42
CA LEU A 72 1.76 8.64 1.32
C LEU A 72 2.17 8.05 -0.04
N ASP A 73 3.46 7.90 -0.27
CA ASP A 73 4.05 7.21 -1.42
C ASP A 73 3.80 5.70 -1.43
N TRP A 74 3.31 5.10 -0.33
CA TRP A 74 2.81 3.73 -0.32
C TRP A 74 1.45 3.58 -1.02
N LEU A 75 0.62 4.63 -1.09
CA LEU A 75 -0.77 4.55 -1.57
C LEU A 75 -0.90 3.90 -2.97
N PRO A 76 -0.09 4.25 -3.99
CA PRO A 76 -0.19 3.61 -5.30
C PRO A 76 0.07 2.10 -5.26
N TYR A 77 1.01 1.65 -4.42
CA TYR A 77 1.32 0.23 -4.24
C TYR A 77 0.19 -0.52 -3.55
N GLY A 78 -0.40 0.09 -2.51
CA GLY A 78 -1.53 -0.48 -1.78
C GLY A 78 -2.71 -0.76 -2.71
N LYS A 79 -3.05 0.20 -3.58
CA LYS A 79 -4.12 0.05 -4.57
C LYS A 79 -3.88 -1.07 -5.57
N ASN A 80 -2.66 -1.14 -6.13
CA ASN A 80 -2.31 -2.17 -7.11
C ASN A 80 -2.33 -3.57 -6.50
N GLY A 81 -1.86 -3.72 -5.26
CA GLY A 81 -1.90 -5.00 -4.54
C GLY A 81 -3.31 -5.58 -4.40
N ILE A 82 -4.31 -4.73 -4.15
CA ILE A 82 -5.73 -5.16 -4.05
C ILE A 82 -6.25 -5.66 -5.40
N ARG A 83 -5.93 -4.95 -6.49
CA ARG A 83 -6.44 -5.28 -7.83
C ARG A 83 -5.77 -6.51 -8.42
N GLU A 84 -4.48 -6.68 -8.20
CA GLU A 84 -3.67 -7.75 -8.82
C GLU A 84 -3.90 -9.13 -8.19
N GLN A 85 -4.22 -9.21 -6.90
CA GLN A 85 -4.08 -10.47 -6.16
C GLN A 85 -5.39 -11.19 -5.81
N ALA A 86 -6.57 -10.61 -6.10
CA ALA A 86 -7.90 -11.19 -5.84
C ALA A 86 -8.04 -11.86 -4.44
N ARG A 87 -7.26 -11.38 -3.46
CA ARG A 87 -7.13 -11.96 -2.12
C ARG A 87 -7.73 -11.01 -1.11
N LYS A 88 -8.24 -11.58 -0.02
CA LYS A 88 -8.81 -10.81 1.07
C LYS A 88 -7.73 -9.90 1.67
N THR A 89 -8.02 -8.61 1.73
CA THR A 89 -7.08 -7.63 2.28
C THR A 89 -7.16 -7.60 3.80
N THR A 90 -6.03 -7.36 4.46
CA THR A 90 -5.96 -7.18 5.92
C THR A 90 -6.40 -5.78 6.36
N ILE A 91 -6.36 -4.81 5.44
CA ILE A 91 -6.71 -3.41 5.67
C ILE A 91 -7.61 -2.87 4.55
N SER A 92 -8.39 -1.84 4.86
CA SER A 92 -9.16 -1.08 3.85
C SER A 92 -8.31 0.06 3.31
N HIS A 93 -7.86 -0.08 2.06
CA HIS A 93 -7.09 0.96 1.38
C HIS A 93 -7.87 2.27 1.26
N ASP A 94 -9.14 2.20 0.90
CA ASP A 94 -10.02 3.36 0.77
C ASP A 94 -10.16 4.13 2.09
N LYS A 95 -10.24 3.41 3.22
CA LYS A 95 -10.28 4.04 4.55
C LYS A 95 -8.99 4.80 4.85
N LEU A 96 -7.83 4.28 4.44
CA LEU A 96 -6.54 4.97 4.60
C LEU A 96 -6.47 6.21 3.70
N LEU A 97 -6.85 6.06 2.42
CA LEU A 97 -6.85 7.15 1.44
C LEU A 97 -7.78 8.30 1.87
N LEU A 98 -9.01 8.00 2.27
CA LEU A 98 -9.96 8.99 2.78
C LEU A 98 -9.51 9.59 4.11
N GLY A 99 -8.90 8.79 4.98
CA GLY A 99 -8.31 9.26 6.23
C GLY A 99 -7.22 10.30 6.00
N ALA A 100 -6.32 10.03 5.05
CA ALA A 100 -5.28 10.96 4.62
C ALA A 100 -5.88 12.24 4.00
N ALA A 101 -6.86 12.09 3.10
CA ALA A 101 -7.57 13.22 2.50
C ALA A 101 -8.22 14.13 3.55
N ARG A 102 -8.87 13.54 4.58
CA ARG A 102 -9.49 14.30 5.67
C ARG A 102 -8.45 15.09 6.49
N LYS A 103 -7.29 14.49 6.75
CA LYS A 103 -6.18 15.15 7.47
C LYS A 103 -5.62 16.31 6.66
N ALA A 104 -5.39 16.10 5.38
CA ALA A 104 -5.00 17.11 4.40
C ALA A 104 -5.95 18.31 4.38
N VAL A 105 -7.25 18.08 4.20
CA VAL A 105 -8.26 19.16 4.18
C VAL A 105 -8.29 19.91 5.51
N LYS A 106 -8.21 19.19 6.63
CA LYS A 106 -8.16 19.80 7.96
C LYS A 106 -6.92 20.69 8.12
N ALA A 107 -5.75 20.25 7.67
CA ALA A 107 -4.53 21.06 7.73
C ALA A 107 -4.66 22.36 6.93
N GLN A 108 -5.22 22.30 5.72
CA GLN A 108 -5.47 23.49 4.90
C GLN A 108 -6.43 24.47 5.61
N TRP A 109 -7.51 23.94 6.20
CA TRP A 109 -8.46 24.75 6.98
C TRP A 109 -7.76 25.47 8.15
N GLU A 110 -6.97 24.74 8.95
CA GLU A 110 -6.25 25.31 10.09
C GLU A 110 -5.23 26.38 9.67
N ILE A 111 -4.55 26.19 8.54
CA ILE A 111 -3.58 27.17 8.02
C ILE A 111 -4.30 28.43 7.52
N TYR A 112 -5.31 28.30 6.66
CA TYR A 112 -5.92 29.46 6.00
C TYR A 112 -6.85 30.25 6.92
N LEU A 113 -7.61 29.58 7.78
CA LEU A 113 -8.63 30.24 8.61
C LEU A 113 -8.15 30.51 10.03
N LEU A 114 -7.34 29.63 10.59
CA LEU A 114 -6.86 29.76 11.97
C LEU A 114 -5.41 30.24 12.07
N ARG A 115 -4.71 30.44 10.93
CA ARG A 115 -3.29 30.86 10.87
C ARG A 115 -2.38 29.97 11.72
N LYS A 116 -2.68 28.67 11.77
CA LYS A 116 -2.00 27.70 12.64
C LYS A 116 -0.99 26.86 11.85
N ASP A 117 0.25 27.34 11.81
CA ASP A 117 1.34 26.73 11.05
C ASP A 117 2.15 25.73 11.88
N THR A 118 1.51 24.63 12.32
CA THR A 118 2.25 23.53 12.95
C THR A 118 3.07 22.74 11.92
N LEU A 119 4.11 22.03 12.38
CA LEU A 119 4.90 21.14 11.51
C LEU A 119 4.03 20.09 10.79
N ASP A 120 3.03 19.52 11.49
CA ASP A 120 2.10 18.56 10.88
C ASP A 120 1.25 19.23 9.79
N ASN A 121 0.74 20.44 10.05
CA ASN A 121 -0.04 21.18 9.07
C ASN A 121 0.78 21.53 7.82
N ILE A 122 2.03 21.98 8.00
CA ILE A 122 2.96 22.26 6.90
C ILE A 122 3.25 20.98 6.11
N ARG A 123 3.49 19.86 6.78
CA ARG A 123 3.72 18.56 6.14
C ARG A 123 2.52 18.15 5.29
N TRP A 124 1.31 18.22 5.83
CA TRP A 124 0.09 17.91 5.09
C TRP A 124 -0.15 18.89 3.95
N LYS A 125 0.16 20.18 4.11
CA LYS A 125 0.08 21.17 3.03
C LYS A 125 1.00 20.81 1.86
N GLY A 126 2.21 20.33 2.14
CA GLY A 126 3.22 19.97 1.14
C GLY A 126 2.92 18.72 0.31
N VAL A 127 1.83 18.01 0.59
CA VAL A 127 1.45 16.75 -0.09
C VAL A 127 0.04 16.83 -0.72
N CYS A 128 -0.51 18.03 -0.86
CA CYS A 128 -1.86 18.33 -1.35
C CYS A 128 -1.91 19.22 -2.60
N GLY A 129 -0.78 19.39 -3.28
CA GLY A 129 -0.69 20.04 -4.58
C GLY A 129 -1.51 19.32 -5.66
N LYS A 130 -1.70 19.99 -6.80
CA LYS A 130 -2.53 19.49 -7.91
C LYS A 130 -2.03 18.16 -8.50
N ASP A 131 -0.72 17.93 -8.42
CA ASP A 131 -0.01 16.79 -9.00
C ASP A 131 0.64 15.89 -7.93
N ASP A 132 0.31 16.09 -6.65
CA ASP A 132 0.83 15.28 -5.56
C ASP A 132 0.16 13.90 -5.49
N ILE A 133 0.88 12.94 -4.90
CA ILE A 133 0.47 11.53 -4.80
C ILE A 133 -0.94 11.38 -4.24
N LEU A 134 -1.25 12.09 -3.15
CA LEU A 134 -2.57 12.03 -2.51
C LEU A 134 -3.68 12.50 -3.44
N THR A 135 -3.47 13.62 -4.14
CA THR A 135 -4.44 14.19 -5.08
C THR A 135 -4.65 13.26 -6.28
N ASN A 136 -3.57 12.69 -6.82
CA ASN A 136 -3.64 11.79 -7.97
C ASN A 136 -4.37 10.48 -7.62
N GLU A 137 -4.08 9.90 -6.45
CA GLU A 137 -4.78 8.69 -6.01
C GLU A 137 -6.27 8.93 -5.75
N LEU A 138 -6.63 10.07 -5.13
CA LEU A 138 -8.03 10.46 -4.94
C LEU A 138 -8.76 10.66 -6.27
N LYS A 139 -8.16 11.36 -7.23
CA LYS A 139 -8.74 11.53 -8.58
C LYS A 139 -8.98 10.18 -9.23
N SER A 140 -7.98 9.30 -9.22
CA SER A 140 -8.09 7.97 -9.80
C SER A 140 -9.15 7.10 -9.11
N ALA A 141 -9.32 7.22 -7.79
CA ALA A 141 -10.41 6.56 -7.06
C ALA A 141 -11.79 7.17 -7.37
N SER A 142 -11.90 8.49 -7.56
CA SER A 142 -13.17 9.16 -7.85
C SER A 142 -13.77 8.78 -9.21
N HIS A 143 -12.95 8.49 -10.23
CA HIS A 143 -13.45 7.95 -11.50
C HIS A 143 -14.13 6.60 -11.34
N ILE A 144 -13.76 5.84 -10.31
CA ILE A 144 -14.42 4.59 -9.95
C ILE A 144 -15.71 4.92 -9.21
N TRP A 145 -15.69 5.81 -8.21
CA TRP A 145 -16.82 6.02 -7.31
C TRP A 145 -17.94 6.89 -7.87
N ILE A 146 -17.64 7.89 -8.69
CA ILE A 146 -18.65 8.83 -9.24
C ILE A 146 -19.75 8.05 -9.99
N PRO A 147 -19.46 7.08 -10.86
CA PRO A 147 -20.50 6.24 -11.48
C PRO A 147 -21.34 5.44 -10.47
N TYR A 148 -20.73 4.84 -9.44
CA TYR A 148 -21.48 4.06 -8.44
C TYR A 148 -22.30 4.94 -7.50
N PHE A 149 -21.78 6.10 -7.12
CA PHE A 149 -22.48 7.11 -6.32
C PHE A 149 -23.66 7.67 -7.10
N LEU A 150 -23.47 8.03 -8.38
CA LEU A 150 -24.56 8.46 -9.27
C LEU A 150 -25.57 7.33 -9.50
N LYS A 151 -25.15 6.06 -9.57
CA LYS A 151 -26.07 4.92 -9.71
C LYS A 151 -26.87 4.66 -8.44
N ALA A 152 -26.25 4.81 -7.26
CA ALA A 152 -26.93 4.71 -5.97
C ALA A 152 -27.91 5.87 -5.74
N TYR A 153 -27.55 7.10 -6.15
CA TYR A 153 -28.44 8.26 -6.09
C TYR A 153 -29.54 8.23 -7.14
N ASN A 154 -29.27 7.83 -8.38
CA ASN A 154 -30.30 7.68 -9.43
C ASN A 154 -31.26 6.51 -9.15
N GLY A 155 -30.89 5.57 -8.28
CA GLY A 155 -31.81 4.55 -7.74
C GLY A 155 -32.72 5.04 -6.61
N LEU A 156 -32.39 6.19 -5.98
CA LEU A 156 -33.15 6.80 -4.88
C LEU A 156 -34.02 8.01 -5.32
N VAL A 157 -33.84 8.50 -6.55
CA VAL A 157 -34.61 9.64 -7.11
C VAL A 157 -35.67 9.19 -8.14
N ALA A 158 -36.01 7.89 -8.19
CA ALA A 158 -37.18 7.40 -8.92
C ALA A 158 -38.45 7.42 -8.03
N LEU A 159 -38.74 8.56 -7.41
CA LEU A 159 -40.09 8.89 -6.96
C LEU A 159 -40.57 10.04 -7.86
N PRO A 160 -41.54 9.81 -8.75
CA PRO A 160 -41.94 10.80 -9.73
C PRO A 160 -42.64 11.94 -9.02
N ILE A 161 -42.03 13.13 -9.07
CA ILE A 161 -42.75 14.38 -8.92
C ILE A 161 -43.04 14.88 -10.33
N LEU A 162 -44.30 14.78 -10.75
CA LEU A 162 -45.08 15.67 -11.63
C LEU A 162 -46.03 14.90 -12.55
N GLY A 163 -47.31 15.28 -12.49
CA GLY A 163 -48.35 14.93 -13.46
C GLY A 163 -49.68 14.64 -12.80
#